data_AF-A0A069EW05-F1
#
_entry.id   AF-A0A069EW05-F1
#
_cell.length_a   1.000
_cell.length_b   1.000
_cell.length_c   1.000
_cell.angle_alpha   90.00
_cell.angle_beta   90.00
_cell.angle_gamma   90.00
#
_symmetry.space_group_name_H-M   'P 1'
#
loop_
_entity.id
_entity.type
_entity.pdbx_description
1 polymer ?
#
loop_
_entity_poly.entity_id
_entity_poly.type
_entity_poly.pdbx_seq_one_letter_code
_entity_poly.pdbx_strand_id
1 'polypeptide(L)'
;LDEPFLEAVNRNRLTASGQYLYRLRPQTVERSFADAKELHGLRFTFYRGREAVQRANLVAATAQNMKKLANLLAWRDRIHTIFSILCRAERLKLIEPKKDEPIREKRIGSSTVCGWHKPSVFVLVD
;
A
#
# COMPACT_ATOMS: atom_id res chain seq x y z
N LEU A 1 -28.40 -12.43 8.92
CA LEU A 1 -27.48 -11.40 9.43
C LEU A 1 -28.19 -10.77 10.61
N ASP A 2 -27.62 -10.91 11.80
CA ASP A 2 -28.29 -10.46 13.02
C ASP A 2 -28.16 -8.94 13.15
N GLU A 3 -29.26 -8.24 13.41
CA GLU A 3 -29.31 -6.79 13.63
C GLU A 3 -28.20 -6.24 14.58
N PRO A 4 -27.88 -6.87 15.74
CA PRO A 4 -26.84 -6.36 16.63
C PRO A 4 -25.44 -6.36 15.99
N PHE A 5 -25.17 -7.27 15.07
CA PHE A 5 -23.89 -7.32 14.36
C PHE A 5 -23.77 -6.17 13.36
N LEU A 6 -24.83 -5.90 12.59
CA LEU A 6 -24.87 -4.80 11.64
C LEU A 6 -24.64 -3.46 12.35
N GLU A 7 -25.28 -3.28 13.50
CA GLU A 7 -25.13 -2.08 14.31
C GLU A 7 -23.70 -1.93 14.87
N ALA A 8 -23.08 -3.04 15.30
CA ALA A 8 -21.68 -3.05 15.70
C ALA A 8 -20.73 -2.63 14.57
N VAL A 9 -20.92 -3.14 13.35
CA VAL A 9 -20.14 -2.75 12.17
C VAL A 9 -20.37 -1.28 11.82
N ASN A 10 -21.61 -0.80 11.88
CA ASN A 10 -21.93 0.60 11.62
C ASN A 10 -21.26 1.56 12.60
N ARG A 11 -21.01 1.16 13.85
CA ARG A 11 -20.24 1.96 14.82
C ARG A 11 -18.78 2.15 14.40
N ASN A 12 -18.20 1.25 13.60
CA ASN A 12 -16.81 1.37 13.15
C ASN A 12 -16.54 2.67 12.38
N ARG A 13 -17.53 3.20 11.65
CA ARG A 13 -17.41 4.47 10.92
C ARG A 13 -17.13 5.68 11.83
N LEU A 14 -17.59 5.62 13.07
CA LEU A 14 -17.45 6.70 14.06
C LEU A 14 -16.09 6.64 14.77
N THR A 15 -15.41 5.50 14.74
CA THR A 15 -14.08 5.35 15.34
C THR A 15 -13.06 6.24 14.64
N ALA A 16 -11.99 6.62 15.33
CA ALA A 16 -10.92 7.42 14.75
C ALA A 16 -10.31 6.75 13.50
N SER A 17 -10.17 5.42 13.53
CA SER A 17 -9.73 4.64 12.37
C SER A 17 -10.70 4.74 11.19
N GLY A 18 -12.01 4.55 11.43
CA GLY A 18 -13.04 4.67 10.40
C GLY A 18 -13.10 6.06 9.77
N GLN A 19 -12.97 7.12 10.58
CA GLN A 19 -12.92 8.50 10.07
C GLN A 19 -11.67 8.75 9.22
N TYR A 20 -10.51 8.24 9.63
CA TYR A 20 -9.28 8.33 8.84
C TYR A 20 -9.42 7.60 7.50
N LEU A 21 -9.92 6.37 7.51
CA LEU A 21 -10.20 5.59 6.30
C LEU A 21 -11.20 6.29 5.38
N TYR A 22 -12.24 6.90 5.96
CA TYR A 22 -13.24 7.65 5.21
C TYR A 22 -12.61 8.85 4.47
N ARG A 23 -11.66 9.56 5.08
CA ARG A 23 -10.93 10.66 4.40
C ARG A 23 -10.08 10.18 3.22
N LEU A 24 -9.61 8.93 3.25
CA LEU A 24 -8.79 8.35 2.17
C LEU A 24 -9.61 7.74 1.03
N ARG A 25 -10.91 7.49 1.23
CA ARG A 25 -11.79 6.87 0.21
C ARG A 25 -11.76 7.55 -1.16
N PRO A 26 -11.81 8.89 -1.26
CA PRO A 26 -11.78 9.57 -2.56
C PRO A 26 -10.52 9.26 -3.37
N GLN A 27 -9.39 9.08 -2.69
CA GLN A 27 -8.08 8.85 -3.30
C GLN A 27 -7.83 7.37 -3.63
N THR A 28 -8.55 6.47 -2.98
CA THR A 28 -8.30 5.03 -3.05
C THR A 28 -9.44 4.33 -3.76
N VAL A 29 -10.49 4.01 -3.01
CA VAL A 29 -11.64 3.21 -3.45
C VAL A 29 -12.42 3.92 -4.54
N GLU A 30 -12.81 5.17 -4.33
CA GLU A 30 -13.66 5.90 -5.26
C GLU A 30 -12.92 6.22 -6.56
N ARG A 31 -11.62 6.56 -6.47
CA ARG A 31 -10.78 6.75 -7.65
C ARG A 31 -10.68 5.46 -8.47
N SER A 32 -10.42 4.33 -7.81
CA SER A 32 -10.35 3.03 -8.49
C SER A 32 -11.69 2.68 -9.16
N PHE A 33 -12.82 2.98 -8.53
CA PHE A 33 -14.14 2.77 -9.14
C PHE A 33 -14.40 3.68 -10.33
N ALA A 34 -13.97 4.95 -10.27
CA ALA A 34 -14.09 5.87 -11.39
C ALA A 34 -13.25 5.40 -12.59
N ASP A 35 -11.98 5.04 -12.35
CA ASP A 35 -11.10 4.54 -13.40
C ASP A 35 -11.62 3.21 -13.97
N ALA A 36 -12.18 2.33 -13.14
CA ALA A 36 -12.76 1.07 -13.60
C ALA A 36 -13.97 1.26 -14.52
N LYS A 37 -14.82 2.26 -14.24
CA LYS A 37 -15.99 2.57 -15.07
C LYS A 37 -15.61 2.99 -16.48
N GLU A 38 -14.58 3.81 -16.60
CA GLU A 38 -14.11 4.33 -17.89
C GLU A 38 -13.22 3.30 -18.63
N LEU A 39 -12.22 2.72 -17.96
CA LEU A 39 -11.23 1.84 -18.60
C LEU A 39 -11.76 0.44 -18.92
N HIS A 40 -12.68 -0.10 -18.12
CA HIS A 40 -13.26 -1.43 -18.35
C HIS A 40 -14.68 -1.37 -18.91
N GLY A 41 -15.13 -0.19 -19.34
CA GLY A 41 -16.41 -0.02 -20.01
C GLY A 41 -17.62 -0.32 -19.11
N LEU A 42 -17.48 -0.26 -17.78
CA LEU A 42 -18.59 -0.55 -16.84
C LEU A 42 -19.66 0.55 -16.81
N ARG A 43 -19.51 1.60 -17.63
CA ARG A 43 -20.53 2.64 -17.84
C ARG A 43 -21.75 2.12 -18.60
N PHE A 44 -21.56 1.11 -19.45
CA PHE A 44 -22.61 0.48 -20.24
C PHE A 44 -22.52 -1.04 -20.16
N THR A 45 -23.66 -1.71 -20.33
CA THR A 45 -23.72 -3.18 -20.35
C THR A 45 -23.76 -3.67 -21.78
N PHE A 46 -22.76 -4.42 -22.21
CA PHE A 46 -22.71 -5.00 -23.56
C PHE A 46 -23.55 -6.29 -23.71
N TYR A 47 -23.84 -6.96 -22.58
CA TYR A 47 -24.58 -8.23 -22.55
C TYR A 47 -26.03 -8.04 -22.13
N ARG A 48 -26.90 -8.93 -22.60
CA ARG A 48 -28.31 -8.98 -22.18
C ARG A 48 -28.49 -9.93 -21.01
N GLY A 49 -29.26 -9.51 -20.01
CA GLY A 49 -29.57 -10.29 -18.81
C GLY A 49 -28.56 -10.12 -17.68
N ARG A 50 -29.06 -10.17 -16.43
CA ARG A 50 -28.28 -9.87 -15.22
C ARG A 50 -27.07 -10.78 -15.06
N GLU A 51 -27.23 -12.07 -15.31
CA GLU A 51 -26.15 -13.03 -15.12
C GLU A 51 -24.98 -12.81 -16.08
N ALA A 52 -25.25 -12.49 -17.35
CA ALA A 52 -24.21 -12.27 -18.35
C ALA A 52 -23.39 -11.01 -18.04
N VAL A 53 -24.07 -9.92 -17.66
CA VAL A 53 -23.41 -8.69 -17.19
C VAL A 53 -22.59 -8.95 -15.93
N GLN A 54 -23.13 -9.71 -14.98
CA GLN A 54 -22.42 -10.04 -13.75
C GLN A 54 -21.15 -10.86 -14.03
N ARG A 55 -21.20 -11.86 -14.91
CA ARG A 55 -20.02 -12.63 -15.32
C ARG A 55 -18.93 -11.72 -15.91
N ALA A 56 -19.28 -10.81 -16.81
CA ALA A 56 -18.34 -9.86 -17.41
C ALA A 56 -17.68 -8.95 -16.35
N ASN A 57 -18.48 -8.42 -15.43
CA ASN A 57 -17.99 -7.56 -14.35
C ASN A 57 -17.07 -8.33 -13.38
N LEU A 58 -17.40 -9.59 -13.07
CA LEU A 58 -16.57 -10.45 -12.23
C LEU A 58 -15.21 -10.73 -12.87
N VAL A 59 -15.16 -11.00 -14.18
CA VAL A 59 -13.88 -11.18 -14.89
C VAL A 59 -13.03 -9.91 -14.83
N ALA A 60 -13.64 -8.73 -15.06
CA ALA A 60 -12.94 -7.45 -14.96
C ALA A 60 -12.39 -7.21 -13.55
N ALA A 61 -13.19 -7.43 -12.51
CA ALA A 61 -12.78 -7.29 -11.11
C ALA A 61 -11.65 -8.29 -10.75
N THR A 62 -11.75 -9.53 -11.21
CA THR A 62 -10.72 -10.55 -10.96
C THR A 62 -9.39 -10.15 -11.58
N ALA A 63 -9.39 -9.64 -12.82
CA ALA A 63 -8.18 -9.14 -13.47
C ALA A 63 -7.55 -7.96 -12.71
N GLN A 64 -8.37 -7.02 -12.20
CA GLN A 64 -7.89 -5.91 -11.36
C GLN A 64 -7.25 -6.40 -10.05
N ASN A 65 -7.87 -7.40 -9.41
CA ASN A 65 -7.35 -8.00 -8.18
C ASN A 65 -6.01 -8.71 -8.44
N MET A 66 -5.88 -9.47 -9.54
CA MET A 66 -4.62 -10.09 -9.93
C MET A 66 -3.52 -9.03 -10.17
N LYS A 67 -3.83 -7.93 -10.86
CA LYS A 67 -2.90 -6.81 -11.06
C LYS A 67 -2.47 -6.20 -9.73
N LYS A 68 -3.40 -6.03 -8.78
CA LYS A 68 -3.09 -5.49 -7.46
C LYS A 68 -2.16 -6.42 -6.69
N LEU A 69 -2.44 -7.73 -6.67
CA LEU A 69 -1.58 -8.72 -6.02
C LEU A 69 -0.18 -8.75 -6.63
N ALA A 70 -0.07 -8.75 -7.95
CA ALA A 70 1.23 -8.69 -8.64
C ALA A 70 2.03 -7.44 -8.25
N ASN A 71 1.39 -6.27 -8.17
CA ASN A 71 2.04 -5.04 -7.74
C ASN A 71 2.50 -5.08 -6.27
N LEU A 72 1.70 -5.68 -5.37
CA LEU A 72 2.06 -5.86 -3.97
C LEU A 72 3.26 -6.79 -3.80
N LEU A 73 3.27 -7.92 -4.52
CA LEU A 73 4.40 -8.85 -4.53
C LEU A 73 5.67 -8.19 -5.08
N ALA A 74 5.57 -7.49 -6.22
CA ALA A 74 6.69 -6.77 -6.81
C ALA A 74 7.22 -5.64 -5.91
N TRP A 75 6.37 -5.03 -5.08
CA TRP A 75 6.79 -4.04 -4.10
C TRP A 75 7.48 -4.70 -2.89
N ARG A 76 6.91 -5.79 -2.37
CA ARG A 76 7.52 -6.60 -1.30
C ARG A 76 8.91 -7.10 -1.69
N ASP A 77 9.04 -7.65 -2.90
CA ASP A 77 10.30 -8.20 -3.39
C ASP A 77 11.34 -7.09 -3.55
N ARG A 78 10.96 -5.91 -4.08
CA ARG A 78 11.83 -4.73 -4.12
C ARG A 78 12.33 -4.30 -2.74
N ILE A 79 11.46 -4.30 -1.72
CA ILE A 79 11.87 -3.99 -0.34
C ILE A 79 12.84 -5.04 0.18
N HIS A 80 12.60 -6.32 -0.06
CA HIS A 80 13.52 -7.39 0.33
C HIS A 80 14.87 -7.27 -0.38
N THR A 81 14.89 -6.90 -1.66
CA THR A 81 16.13 -6.64 -2.40
C THR A 81 16.88 -5.44 -1.81
N ILE A 82 16.19 -4.34 -1.52
CA ILE A 82 16.79 -3.16 -0.89
C ILE A 82 17.34 -3.49 0.50
N PHE A 83 16.56 -4.17 1.35
CA PHE A 83 16.98 -4.58 2.69
C PHE A 83 18.16 -5.54 2.66
N SER A 84 18.14 -6.53 1.77
CA SER A 84 19.24 -7.49 1.62
C SER A 84 20.53 -6.83 1.10
N ILE A 85 20.44 -5.85 0.20
CA ILE A 85 21.59 -5.05 -0.25
C ILE A 85 22.12 -4.17 0.88
N LEU A 86 21.24 -3.43 1.58
CA LEU A 86 21.63 -2.53 2.66
C LEU A 86 22.24 -3.29 3.86
N CYS A 87 21.64 -4.40 4.28
CA CYS A 87 22.20 -5.25 5.33
C CYS A 87 23.55 -5.87 4.91
N ARG A 88 23.76 -6.22 3.63
CA ARG A 88 25.07 -6.67 3.14
C ARG A 88 26.12 -5.55 3.18
N ALA A 89 25.73 -4.35 2.80
CA ALA A 89 26.60 -3.17 2.82
C ALA A 89 26.97 -2.75 4.25
N GLU A 90 26.05 -2.82 5.20
CA GLU A 90 26.35 -2.63 6.63
C GLU A 90 27.26 -3.72 7.19
N ARG A 91 27.07 -4.98 6.77
CA ARG A 91 27.91 -6.11 7.20
C ARG A 91 29.34 -6.03 6.65
N LEU A 92 29.55 -5.43 5.47
CA LEU A 92 30.88 -5.15 4.91
C LEU A 92 31.60 -4.00 5.64
N LYS A 93 30.85 -3.01 6.16
CA LYS A 93 31.40 -1.90 6.95
C LYS A 93 31.80 -2.27 8.38
N LEU A 94 31.34 -3.43 8.90
CA LEU A 94 31.78 -3.98 10.19
C LEU A 94 33.03 -4.87 10.09
N ILE A 95 33.56 -5.07 8.88
CA ILE A 95 34.82 -5.79 8.62
C ILE A 95 35.89 -4.76 8.22
N GLU A 96 36.04 -3.70 8.99
CA GLU A 96 37.28 -2.91 9.00
C GLU A 96 38.16 -3.52 10.11
N PRO A 97 39.30 -4.18 9.79
CA PRO A 97 40.17 -4.72 10.82
C PRO A 97 40.66 -3.57 11.70
N LYS A 98 40.41 -3.73 13.00
CA LYS A 98 40.84 -2.86 14.10
C LYS A 98 42.31 -2.44 13.91
N LYS A 99 42.55 -1.16 13.60
CA LYS A 99 43.84 -0.52 13.84
C LYS A 99 43.69 0.29 15.12
N ASP A 100 44.11 -0.29 16.23
CA ASP A 100 44.27 0.44 17.48
C ASP A 100 45.46 1.40 17.32
N GLU A 101 45.24 2.73 17.42
CA GLU A 101 46.07 3.74 18.15
C GLU A 101 45.63 5.22 17.89
N PRO A 102 46.00 6.19 18.75
CA PRO A 102 45.01 7.04 19.42
C PRO A 102 44.88 8.51 18.96
N ILE A 103 43.64 8.99 19.15
CA ILE A 103 43.17 10.32 19.60
C ILE A 103 43.98 11.57 19.18
N ARG A 104 43.41 12.36 18.26
CA ARG A 104 43.47 13.82 18.36
C ARG A 104 42.18 14.49 17.86
N GLU A 105 41.52 15.13 18.81
CA GLU A 105 40.31 15.95 18.73
C GLU A 105 40.34 17.01 17.62
N LYS A 106 39.25 17.10 16.83
CA LYS A 106 38.70 18.41 16.41
C LYS A 106 37.17 18.35 16.37
N ARG A 107 36.63 19.48 16.79
CA ARG A 107 35.32 19.72 17.39
C ARG A 107 34.44 20.50 16.40
N ILE A 108 33.11 20.34 16.53
CA ILE A 108 32.02 21.23 16.07
C ILE A 108 31.77 21.24 14.53
N GLY A 109 30.58 20.99 13.97
CA GLY A 109 29.28 20.67 14.56
C GLY A 109 28.22 20.35 13.47
N SER A 110 27.30 19.47 13.85
CA SER A 110 25.84 19.37 13.56
C SER A 110 25.24 20.47 12.65
N SER A 111 24.28 20.27 11.75
CA SER A 111 23.18 19.30 11.55
C SER A 111 22.48 19.73 10.23
N THR A 112 21.55 19.05 9.54
CA THR A 112 20.47 18.14 9.94
C THR A 112 19.82 17.58 8.66
N VAL A 113 19.73 16.25 8.58
CA VAL A 113 18.51 15.48 8.22
C VAL A 113 17.86 15.69 6.85
N CYS A 114 18.10 14.71 5.98
CA CYS A 114 17.22 14.27 4.91
C CYS A 114 15.85 13.87 5.47
N GLY A 115 14.81 14.64 5.11
CA GLY A 115 13.43 14.35 5.43
C GLY A 115 12.91 13.17 4.62
N TRP A 116 12.61 12.07 5.32
CA TRP A 116 11.84 10.95 4.81
C TRP A 116 10.39 11.41 4.56
N HIS A 117 9.84 11.15 3.37
CA HIS A 117 8.40 11.19 3.15
C HIS A 117 7.88 9.81 2.70
N LYS A 118 6.85 9.38 3.42
CA LYS A 118 6.33 8.02 3.62
C LYS A 118 5.82 7.36 2.32
N PRO A 119 5.92 6.02 2.17
CA PRO A 119 5.08 5.32 1.22
C PRO A 119 3.65 5.24 1.75
N SER A 120 2.72 5.66 0.90
CA SER A 120 1.28 5.71 1.11
C SER A 120 0.71 4.41 1.66
N VAL A 121 -0.04 4.54 2.75
CA VAL A 121 -0.96 3.52 3.25
C VAL A 121 -2.12 3.41 2.24
N PHE A 122 -2.07 2.42 1.36
CA PHE A 122 -3.21 2.06 0.50
C PHE A 122 -3.96 0.91 1.18
N VAL A 123 -5.09 1.25 1.77
CA VAL A 123 -5.93 0.39 2.60
C VAL A 123 -6.59 -0.68 1.74
N LEU A 124 -6.67 -1.89 2.31
CA LEU A 124 -7.47 -3.03 1.85
C LEU A 124 -8.88 -2.58 1.41
N VAL A 125 -9.33 -3.11 0.29
CA VAL A 125 -10.77 -3.22 0.01
C VAL A 125 -11.14 -4.63 0.42
N ASP A 126 -11.64 -4.76 1.65
CA ASP A 126 -12.63 -5.76 2.08
C ASP A 126 -13.66 -5.00 2.94
#